data_AF-A0A183D8V9-F1
#
_entry.id   AF-A0A183D8V9-F1
#
_cell.length_a   1.000
_cell.length_b   1.000
_cell.length_c   1.000
_cell.angle_alpha   90.00
_cell.angle_beta   90.00
_cell.angle_gamma   90.00
#
_symmetry.space_group_name_H-M   'P 1'
#
loop_
_entity.id
_entity.type
_entity.pdbx_description
1 polymer ?
#
loop_
_entity_poly.entity_id
_entity_poly.type
_entity_poly.pdbx_seq_one_letter_code
_entity_poly.pdbx_strand_id
1 'polypeptide(L)'
;MLSHEVLNPMYCLFMYAGANNYSLQINPASFINPDHLKYFEYIGRFIAMALFHGKFIYSGFTMPFYKKMLKKKLTLKDLESVDAEFYNSLMWIKENNIDECDMELYFVADYELLGEIRTHELKEGGAEVVIFFVHSALDSRYFLPQSATYMDERWCTYGGEHIN
;
A
#
# COMPACT_ATOMS: atom_id res chain seq x y z
N MET A 1 -6.66 -20.95 -14.75
CA MET A 1 -5.24 -21.26 -15.02
C MET A 1 -4.39 -19.99 -15.05
N LEU A 2 -4.64 -19.01 -15.93
CA LEU A 2 -3.78 -17.80 -16.02
C LEU A 2 -3.79 -16.90 -14.76
N SER A 3 -4.94 -16.72 -14.11
CA SER A 3 -5.04 -15.89 -12.89
C SER A 3 -4.23 -16.43 -11.71
N HIS A 4 -4.00 -17.74 -11.64
CA HIS A 4 -3.16 -18.33 -10.58
C HIS A 4 -1.66 -18.21 -10.89
N GLU A 5 -1.25 -18.28 -12.16
CA GLU A 5 0.17 -18.13 -12.52
C GLU A 5 0.67 -16.70 -12.38
N VAL A 6 -0.16 -15.72 -12.75
CA VAL A 6 0.17 -14.29 -12.62
C VAL A 6 0.32 -13.86 -11.16
N LEU A 7 -0.36 -14.56 -10.25
CA LEU A 7 -0.29 -14.35 -8.80
C LEU A 7 0.70 -15.29 -8.11
N ASN A 8 1.50 -16.06 -8.86
CA ASN A 8 2.48 -16.96 -8.30
C ASN A 8 3.55 -16.15 -7.53
N PRO A 9 3.73 -16.40 -6.22
CA PRO A 9 4.74 -15.71 -5.40
C PRO A 9 6.17 -15.82 -5.95
N MET A 10 6.44 -16.83 -6.79
CA MET A 10 7.74 -17.01 -7.44
C MET A 10 8.16 -15.88 -8.38
N TYR A 11 7.24 -15.04 -8.85
CA TYR A 11 7.59 -13.85 -9.64
C TYR A 11 7.99 -12.64 -8.78
N CYS A 12 7.93 -12.77 -7.45
CA CYS A 12 8.22 -11.73 -6.45
C CYS A 12 7.38 -10.46 -6.60
N LEU A 13 6.27 -10.50 -7.34
CA LEU A 13 5.44 -9.33 -7.67
C LEU A 13 4.47 -8.94 -6.54
N PHE A 14 3.87 -9.95 -5.91
CA PHE A 14 2.87 -9.78 -4.86
C PHE A 14 3.25 -10.57 -3.62
N MET A 15 2.72 -10.14 -2.48
CA MET A 15 2.79 -10.82 -1.20
C MET A 15 1.42 -10.83 -0.53
N TYR A 16 1.22 -11.70 0.45
CA TYR A 16 0.01 -11.69 1.27
C TYR A 16 0.00 -10.48 2.22
N ALA A 17 -1.18 -9.92 2.43
CA ALA A 17 -1.41 -8.83 3.35
C ALA A 17 -1.73 -9.37 4.76
N GLY A 18 -0.91 -8.98 5.74
CA GLY A 18 -1.12 -9.31 7.15
C GLY A 18 -1.04 -10.81 7.48
N ALA A 19 -1.30 -11.14 8.75
CA ALA A 19 -1.17 -12.50 9.27
C ALA A 19 -2.34 -13.45 8.90
N ASN A 20 -3.52 -12.90 8.58
CA ASN A 20 -4.77 -13.69 8.51
C ASN A 20 -5.55 -13.57 7.17
N ASN A 21 -5.08 -12.80 6.18
CA ASN A 21 -5.85 -12.57 4.96
C ASN A 21 -5.19 -13.21 3.73
N TYR A 22 -5.98 -14.00 2.98
CA TYR A 22 -5.66 -14.49 1.63
C TYR A 22 -5.57 -13.36 0.58
N SER A 23 -5.51 -12.10 1.01
CA SER A 23 -5.49 -10.96 0.12
C SER A 23 -4.08 -10.56 -0.28
N LEU A 24 -3.92 -10.15 -1.54
CA LEU A 24 -2.63 -9.83 -2.14
C LEU A 24 -2.40 -8.32 -2.17
N GLN A 25 -1.16 -7.94 -1.88
CA GLN A 25 -0.63 -6.59 -2.05
C GLN A 25 0.67 -6.63 -2.87
N ILE A 26 1.08 -5.49 -3.43
CA ILE A 26 2.37 -5.38 -4.12
C ILE A 26 3.50 -5.69 -3.13
N ASN A 27 4.45 -6.52 -3.55
CA ASN A 27 5.66 -6.78 -2.80
C ASN A 27 6.61 -5.57 -2.92
N PRO A 28 6.97 -4.88 -1.81
CA PRO A 28 7.95 -3.79 -1.83
C PRO A 28 9.31 -4.21 -2.40
N ALA A 29 9.67 -5.49 -2.25
CA ALA A 29 10.88 -6.07 -2.81
C ALA A 29 10.76 -6.55 -4.26
N SER A 30 9.68 -6.20 -4.98
CA SER A 30 9.47 -6.64 -6.36
C SER A 30 10.58 -6.21 -7.32
N PHE A 31 11.31 -5.14 -7.01
CA PHE A 31 12.45 -4.65 -7.80
C PHE A 31 13.61 -5.66 -7.91
N ILE A 32 13.64 -6.70 -7.06
CA ILE A 32 14.58 -7.84 -7.24
C ILE A 32 14.38 -8.47 -8.62
N ASN A 33 13.15 -8.50 -9.11
CA ASN A 33 12.86 -8.87 -10.48
C ASN A 33 13.07 -7.62 -11.38
N PRO A 34 14.09 -7.61 -12.26
CA PRO A 34 14.41 -6.45 -13.10
C PRO A 34 13.28 -6.09 -14.08
N ASP A 35 12.40 -7.04 -14.41
CA ASP A 35 11.26 -6.85 -15.30
C ASP A 35 9.95 -6.59 -14.54
N HIS A 36 9.97 -6.42 -13.21
CA HIS A 36 8.75 -6.31 -12.39
C HIS A 36 7.76 -5.25 -12.90
N LEU A 37 8.25 -4.09 -13.37
CA LEU A 37 7.40 -3.04 -13.95
C LEU A 37 6.67 -3.49 -15.22
N LYS A 38 7.31 -4.28 -16.10
CA LYS A 38 6.67 -4.81 -17.31
C LYS A 38 5.62 -5.85 -16.97
N TYR A 39 5.91 -6.71 -15.98
CA TYR A 39 4.93 -7.68 -15.48
C TYR A 39 3.71 -6.97 -14.91
N PHE A 40 3.94 -5.95 -14.10
CA PHE A 40 2.92 -5.09 -13.54
C PHE A 40 2.05 -4.42 -14.62
N GLU A 41 2.66 -3.82 -15.63
CA GLU A 41 1.93 -3.28 -16.78
C GLU A 41 1.04 -4.33 -17.47
N TYR A 42 1.59 -5.53 -17.71
CA TYR A 42 0.84 -6.63 -18.30
C TYR A 42 -0.34 -7.07 -17.42
N ILE A 43 -0.14 -7.16 -16.11
CA ILE A 43 -1.18 -7.49 -15.13
C ILE A 43 -2.29 -6.45 -15.15
N GLY A 44 -1.94 -5.16 -15.19
CA GLY A 44 -2.91 -4.08 -15.30
C GLY A 44 -3.78 -4.22 -16.54
N ARG A 45 -3.17 -4.48 -17.70
CA ARG A 45 -3.89 -4.72 -18.97
C ARG A 45 -4.77 -5.97 -18.89
N PHE A 46 -4.28 -7.06 -18.29
CA PHE A 46 -5.06 -8.28 -18.08
C PHE A 46 -6.29 -8.03 -17.22
N ILE A 47 -6.14 -7.28 -16.12
CA ILE A 47 -7.26 -6.92 -15.25
C ILE A 47 -8.29 -6.07 -16.00
N ALA A 48 -7.82 -5.06 -16.74
CA ALA A 48 -8.68 -4.20 -17.55
C ALA A 48 -9.48 -5.00 -18.60
N MET A 49 -8.83 -5.92 -19.32
CA MET A 49 -9.50 -6.78 -20.31
C MET A 49 -10.56 -7.69 -19.68
N ALA A 50 -10.26 -8.28 -18.53
CA ALA A 50 -11.22 -9.13 -17.84
C ALA A 50 -12.46 -8.34 -17.41
N LEU A 51 -12.27 -7.12 -16.87
CA LEU A 51 -13.38 -6.21 -16.55
C LEU A 51 -14.19 -5.83 -17.79
N PHE A 52 -13.53 -5.48 -18.89
CA PHE A 52 -14.17 -5.11 -20.16
C PHE A 52 -15.08 -6.22 -20.71
N HIS A 53 -14.64 -7.47 -20.62
CA HIS A 53 -15.41 -8.64 -21.07
C HIS A 53 -16.37 -9.21 -20.01
N GLY A 54 -16.54 -8.55 -18.86
CA GLY A 54 -17.41 -9.02 -17.78
C GLY A 54 -16.96 -10.36 -17.18
N LYS A 55 -15.66 -10.63 -17.17
CA LYS A 55 -15.06 -11.83 -16.58
C LYS A 55 -14.58 -11.54 -15.17
N PHE A 56 -14.95 -12.42 -14.24
CA PHE A 56 -14.45 -12.35 -12.87
C PHE A 56 -12.99 -12.82 -12.83
N ILE A 57 -12.13 -12.01 -12.22
CA ILE A 57 -10.79 -12.42 -11.85
C ILE A 57 -10.87 -12.92 -10.42
N TYR A 58 -10.44 -14.16 -10.21
CA TYR A 58 -10.27 -14.71 -8.86
C TYR A 58 -8.97 -14.17 -8.25
N SER A 59 -8.90 -12.85 -8.09
CA SER A 59 -7.76 -12.16 -7.48
C SER A 59 -8.22 -11.48 -6.21
N GLY A 60 -7.76 -11.99 -5.07
CA GLY A 60 -8.03 -11.44 -3.75
C GLY A 60 -7.21 -10.18 -3.47
N PHE A 61 -7.16 -9.18 -4.33
CA PHE A 61 -6.44 -7.95 -3.99
C PHE A 61 -7.10 -7.22 -2.81
N THR A 62 -6.31 -6.46 -2.05
CA THR A 62 -6.83 -5.66 -0.94
C THR A 62 -7.73 -4.50 -1.41
N MET A 63 -8.59 -4.01 -0.54
CA MET A 63 -9.43 -2.83 -0.86
C MET A 63 -8.61 -1.57 -1.20
N PRO A 64 -7.50 -1.26 -0.51
CA PRO A 64 -6.59 -0.19 -0.93
C PRO A 64 -6.08 -0.32 -2.36
N PHE A 65 -5.77 -1.55 -2.80
CA PHE A 65 -5.29 -1.81 -4.16
C PHE A 65 -6.34 -1.38 -5.20
N TYR A 66 -7.60 -1.79 -5.02
CA TYR A 66 -8.69 -1.36 -5.91
C TYR A 66 -8.94 0.15 -5.86
N LYS A 67 -8.88 0.77 -4.68
CA LYS A 67 -9.02 2.22 -4.56
C LYS A 67 -7.92 2.96 -5.32
N LYS A 68 -6.68 2.48 -5.26
CA LYS A 68 -5.56 3.04 -6.04
C LYS A 68 -5.78 2.93 -7.55
N MET A 69 -6.18 1.76 -8.05
CA MET A 69 -6.52 1.59 -9.47
C MET A 69 -7.60 2.57 -9.94
N LEU A 70 -8.57 2.87 -9.08
CA LEU A 70 -9.67 3.80 -9.36
C LEU A 70 -9.34 5.26 -9.04
N LYS A 71 -8.09 5.59 -8.70
CA LYS A 71 -7.65 6.93 -8.26
C LYS A 71 -8.50 7.50 -7.10
N LYS A 72 -9.02 6.62 -6.23
CA LYS A 72 -9.77 7.02 -5.04
C LYS A 72 -8.82 7.28 -3.88
N LYS A 73 -9.15 8.29 -3.07
CA LYS A 73 -8.42 8.60 -1.84
C LYS A 73 -8.50 7.42 -0.87
N LEU A 74 -7.35 7.03 -0.32
CA LEU A 74 -7.27 6.06 0.76
C LEU A 74 -7.56 6.75 2.10
N THR A 75 -8.27 6.06 2.97
CA THR A 75 -8.63 6.53 4.30
C THR A 75 -7.98 5.67 5.37
N LEU A 76 -7.90 6.16 6.61
CA LEU A 76 -7.37 5.39 7.73
C LEU A 76 -8.12 4.07 7.92
N LYS A 77 -9.43 4.05 7.66
CA LYS A 77 -10.25 2.83 7.72
C LYS A 77 -9.84 1.77 6.69
N ASP A 78 -9.22 2.16 5.58
CA ASP A 78 -8.72 1.19 4.60
C ASP A 78 -7.55 0.37 5.15
N LEU A 79 -6.81 0.93 6.11
CA LEU A 79 -5.69 0.27 6.78
C LEU A 79 -6.16 -0.87 7.68
N GLU A 80 -7.30 -0.73 8.36
CA GLU A 80 -7.90 -1.77 9.21
C GLU A 80 -8.05 -3.11 8.46
N SER A 81 -8.34 -3.06 7.16
CA SER A 81 -8.51 -4.25 6.31
C SER A 81 -7.19 -4.94 5.92
N VAL A 82 -6.06 -4.25 6.06
CA VAL A 82 -4.72 -4.71 5.66
C VAL A 82 -3.89 -5.07 6.88
N ASP A 83 -3.91 -4.19 7.88
CA ASP A 83 -3.15 -4.27 9.11
C ASP A 83 -3.96 -3.65 10.26
N ALA A 84 -4.73 -4.51 10.93
CA ALA A 84 -5.58 -4.10 12.03
C ALA A 84 -4.77 -3.64 13.26
N GLU A 85 -3.58 -4.21 13.47
CA GLU A 85 -2.72 -3.85 14.59
C GLU A 85 -2.18 -2.42 14.39
N PHE A 86 -1.61 -2.15 13.21
CA PHE A 86 -1.13 -0.81 12.88
C PHE A 86 -2.27 0.22 12.86
N TYR A 87 -3.45 -0.14 12.35
CA TYR A 87 -4.64 0.70 12.44
C TYR A 87 -5.00 1.06 13.89
N ASN A 88 -5.03 0.06 14.79
CA ASN A 88 -5.34 0.29 16.20
C ASN A 88 -4.30 1.18 16.88
N SER A 89 -3.02 1.01 16.57
CA SER A 89 -1.95 1.89 17.08
C SER A 89 -2.16 3.34 16.64
N LEU A 90 -2.47 3.59 15.37
CA LEU A 90 -2.75 4.93 14.87
C LEU A 90 -4.03 5.53 15.46
N MET A 91 -5.08 4.72 15.66
CA MET A 91 -6.30 5.15 16.32
C MET A 91 -6.07 5.51 17.79
N TRP A 92 -5.25 4.73 18.49
CA TRP A 92 -4.88 5.05 19.86
C TRP A 92 -4.10 6.37 19.94
N ILE A 93 -3.09 6.56 19.07
CA ILE A 93 -2.34 7.82 18.96
C ILE A 93 -3.29 9.00 18.63
N LYS A 94 -4.33 8.77 17.82
CA LYS A 94 -5.34 9.79 17.47
C LYS A 94 -6.21 10.21 18.65
N GLU A 95 -6.61 9.25 19.48
CA GLU A 95 -7.64 9.41 20.52
C GLU A 95 -7.05 9.82 21.88
N ASN A 96 -5.73 9.71 22.06
CA ASN A 96 -5.05 9.99 23.31
C ASN A 96 -4.13 11.21 23.20
N ASN A 97 -3.90 11.88 24.33
CA ASN A 97 -2.92 12.95 24.42
C ASN A 97 -1.51 12.34 24.52
N ILE A 98 -0.78 12.36 23.41
CA ILE A 98 0.56 11.77 23.34
C ILE A 98 1.62 12.56 24.12
N ASP A 99 1.38 13.85 24.38
CA ASP A 99 2.28 14.70 25.19
C ASP A 99 2.42 14.17 26.62
N GLU A 100 1.37 13.53 27.15
CA GLU A 100 1.37 12.95 28.50
C GLU A 100 2.01 11.55 28.55
N CYS A 101 2.26 10.94 27.39
CA CYS A 101 2.75 9.58 27.27
C CYS A 101 4.27 9.50 27.06
N ASP A 102 4.98 10.64 27.05
CA ASP A 102 6.45 10.74 26.83
C ASP A 102 6.91 9.94 25.59
N MET A 103 6.07 9.93 24.55
CA MET A 103 6.37 9.26 23.28
C MET A 103 7.04 10.26 22.34
N GLU A 104 8.34 10.07 22.10
CA GLU A 104 9.08 10.83 21.10
C GLU A 104 8.74 10.33 19.68
N LEU A 105 7.65 10.83 19.12
CA LEU A 105 7.24 10.54 17.74
C LEU A 105 7.76 11.61 16.78
N TYR A 106 8.22 11.17 15.61
CA TYR A 106 8.71 12.04 14.52
C TYR A 106 7.95 11.74 13.23
N PHE A 107 8.06 12.60 12.22
CA PHE A 107 7.47 12.35 10.89
C PHE A 107 8.34 11.39 10.07
N VAL A 108 8.60 10.21 10.63
CA VAL A 108 9.34 9.11 10.00
C VAL A 108 8.59 7.80 10.18
N ALA A 109 8.82 6.86 9.28
CA ALA A 109 8.32 5.50 9.40
C ALA A 109 9.45 4.50 9.13
N ASP A 110 9.60 3.54 10.03
CA ASP A 110 10.48 2.41 9.83
C ASP A 110 9.77 1.29 9.08
N TYR A 111 10.48 0.63 8.18
CA TYR A 111 9.99 -0.51 7.43
C TYR A 111 11.11 -1.52 7.21
N GLU A 112 10.74 -2.80 7.23
CA GLU A 112 11.67 -3.88 6.90
C GLU A 112 11.64 -4.14 5.39
N LEU A 113 12.82 -4.14 4.78
CA LEU A 113 13.01 -4.51 3.38
C LEU A 113 14.20 -5.47 3.28
N LEU A 114 13.94 -6.71 2.88
CA LEU A 114 14.95 -7.75 2.71
C LEU A 114 15.78 -8.02 3.97
N GLY A 115 15.14 -7.97 5.14
CA GLY A 115 15.78 -8.17 6.45
C GLY A 115 16.53 -6.95 6.98
N GLU A 116 16.54 -5.84 6.25
CA GLU A 116 17.10 -4.56 6.70
C GLU A 116 15.97 -3.61 7.14
N ILE A 117 16.09 -3.06 8.35
CA ILE A 117 15.22 -1.97 8.79
C ILE A 117 15.70 -0.68 8.14
N ARG A 118 14.79 0.03 7.49
CA ARG A 118 15.03 1.33 6.85
C ARG A 118 14.05 2.35 7.38
N THR A 119 14.54 3.57 7.56
CA THR A 119 13.72 4.72 7.99
C THR A 119 13.40 5.59 6.78
N HIS A 120 12.14 5.98 6.63
CA HIS A 120 11.68 6.90 5.59
C HIS A 120 11.05 8.13 6.23
N GLU A 121 11.49 9.33 5.83
CA GLU A 121 10.82 10.55 6.23
C GLU A 121 9.48 10.69 5.51
N LEU A 122 8.41 10.91 6.28
CA LEU A 122 7.05 11.06 5.76
C LEU A 122 6.85 12.43 5.09
N LYS A 123 7.65 13.41 5.48
CA LYS A 123 7.73 14.74 4.88
C LYS A 123 9.19 15.20 4.88
N GLU A 124 9.52 16.18 4.06
CA GLU A 124 10.85 16.77 4.02
C GLU A 124 11.26 17.30 5.42
N GLY A 125 12.42 16.85 5.92
CA GLY A 125 12.92 17.19 7.25
C GLY A 125 12.14 16.52 8.38
N GLY A 126 11.42 15.43 8.07
CA GLY A 126 10.50 14.78 8.99
C GLY A 126 11.18 14.21 10.24
N ALA A 127 12.45 13.81 10.15
CA ALA A 127 13.23 13.30 11.27
C ALA A 127 13.55 14.36 12.34
N GLU A 128 13.52 15.64 11.97
CA GLU A 128 13.80 16.75 12.91
C GLU A 128 12.52 17.33 13.52
N VAL A 129 11.34 16.90 13.05
CA VAL A 129 10.05 17.44 13.50
C VAL A 129 9.37 16.47 14.46
N VAL A 130 9.40 16.82 15.74
CA VAL A 130 8.66 16.12 16.79
C VAL A 130 7.15 16.33 16.59
N ILE A 131 6.38 15.26 16.78
CA ILE A 131 4.92 15.25 16.72
C ILE A 131 4.37 15.55 18.12
N PHE A 132 3.86 16.77 18.30
CA PHE A 132 3.14 17.17 19.52
C PHE A 132 1.61 17.01 19.38
N PHE A 133 1.07 17.24 18.18
CA PHE A 133 -0.38 17.12 17.93
C PHE A 133 -0.68 16.28 16.69
N VAL A 134 -1.24 15.10 16.94
CA VAL A 134 -1.57 14.06 15.95
C VAL A 134 -2.61 14.51 14.92
N HIS A 135 -3.41 15.54 15.23
CA HIS A 135 -4.41 16.07 14.29
C HIS A 135 -3.81 16.57 12.97
N SER A 136 -2.52 16.96 12.98
CA SER A 136 -1.76 17.32 11.77
C SER A 136 -1.00 16.14 11.15
N ALA A 137 -0.75 15.08 11.93
CA ALA A 137 0.07 13.95 11.55
C ALA A 137 -0.71 12.95 10.68
N LEU A 138 -1.94 12.60 11.07
CA LEU A 138 -2.78 11.57 10.40
C LEU A 138 -3.38 12.00 9.06
N ASP A 139 -2.62 12.77 8.27
CA ASP A 139 -2.92 12.82 6.86
C ASP A 139 -2.72 11.42 6.29
N SER A 140 -3.78 10.88 5.71
CA SER A 140 -3.80 9.67 4.90
C SER A 140 -2.66 9.58 3.87
N ARG A 141 -1.99 10.68 3.52
CA ARG A 141 -0.82 10.70 2.64
C ARG A 141 0.44 10.08 3.28
N TYR A 142 0.56 10.07 4.61
CA TYR A 142 1.80 9.71 5.30
C TYR A 142 1.83 8.30 5.90
N PHE A 143 0.68 7.68 6.14
CA PHE A 143 0.59 6.42 6.89
C PHE A 143 0.16 5.21 6.08
N LEU A 144 0.18 5.32 4.75
CA LEU A 144 -0.16 4.19 3.90
C LEU A 144 1.04 3.27 3.78
N PRO A 145 0.84 1.95 3.89
CA PRO A 145 1.93 1.00 3.69
C PRO A 145 2.58 1.29 2.34
N GLN A 146 3.92 1.24 2.28
CA GLN A 146 4.64 1.56 1.04
C GLN A 146 4.15 0.71 -0.16
N SER A 147 3.51 -0.45 0.06
CA SER A 147 2.82 -1.21 -0.99
C SER A 147 1.77 -0.39 -1.76
N ALA A 148 1.22 0.68 -1.16
CA ALA A 148 0.34 1.67 -1.78
C ALA A 148 1.08 2.87 -2.40
N THR A 149 2.35 3.07 -2.06
CA THR A 149 3.26 4.09 -2.60
C THR A 149 4.01 3.60 -3.85
N TYR A 150 4.29 2.28 -3.94
CA TYR A 150 4.89 1.64 -5.12
C TYR A 150 3.95 1.50 -6.33
N MET A 151 2.69 1.91 -6.20
CA MET A 151 1.85 2.19 -7.36
C MET A 151 2.25 3.54 -7.94
N ASP A 152 3.33 3.51 -8.72
CA ASP A 152 3.76 4.59 -9.61
C ASP A 152 2.56 5.11 -10.43
N GLU A 153 2.52 6.42 -10.70
CA GLU A 153 1.57 7.06 -11.61
C GLU A 153 1.44 6.33 -12.96
N ARG A 154 2.51 5.65 -13.40
CA ARG A 154 2.55 4.79 -14.60
C ARG A 154 1.56 3.62 -14.59
N TRP A 155 1.09 3.14 -13.43
CA TRP A 155 0.02 2.14 -13.37
C TRP A 155 -1.37 2.74 -13.64
N CYS A 156 -1.57 3.97 -13.17
CA CYS A 156 -2.84 4.68 -13.20
C CYS A 156 -3.10 5.41 -14.52
N THR A 157 -2.08 5.57 -15.37
CA THR A 157 -2.20 6.16 -16.72
C THR A 157 -2.88 5.19 -17.70
N TYR A 158 -2.57 3.89 -17.65
CA TYR A 158 -3.08 2.94 -18.65
C TYR A 158 -4.50 2.42 -18.39
N GLY A 159 -5.03 2.55 -17.17
CA GLY A 159 -6.39 2.15 -16.83
C GLY A 159 -7.45 3.24 -17.05
N GLY A 160 -7.05 4.49 -17.29
CA GLY A 160 -7.95 5.65 -17.31
C GLY A 160 -8.24 6.26 -18.69
N GLU A 161 -7.45 5.96 -19.71
CA GLU A 161 -7.57 6.62 -21.02
C GLU A 161 -8.52 5.91 -22.00
N HIS A 162 -9.08 4.75 -21.61
CA HIS A 162 -10.00 3.98 -22.46
C HIS A 162 -11.35 3.67 -21.81
N ILE A 163 -11.71 4.41 -20.76
CA ILE A 163 -13.04 4.37 -20.15
C ILE A 163 -13.67 5.76 -20.22
N ASN A 164 -13.90 6.24 -21.44
CA ASN A 164 -14.88 7.27 -21.78
C ASN A 164 -15.32 7.05 -23.23
#